data_AF-A0A524PF30-F1
#
_entry.id   AF-A0A524PF30-F1
#
_cell.length_a   1.000
_cell.length_b   1.000
_cell.length_c   1.000
_cell.angle_alpha   90.00
_cell.angle_beta   90.00
_cell.angle_gamma   90.00
#
_symmetry.space_group_name_H-M   'P 1'
#
loop_
_entity.id
_entity.type
_entity.pdbx_description
1 polymer ?
#
loop_
_entity_poly.entity_id
_entity_poly.type
_entity_poly.pdbx_seq_one_letter_code
_entity_poly.pdbx_strand_id
1 'polypeptide(L)'
;VSEAKSEGKNVFIQVGGNWCPWCILFHNFCNDEQEVEEMFEKNFVTVKLNYSPENKNAEAAKMLENPGRFGYPVFVILDSEGRRIHTQNSAYLEEGKGYNKKEVLDFLKAWSPGAF
;
A
#
# COMPACT_ATOMS: atom_id res chain seq x y z
N VAL A 1 -10.48 5.95 -7.56
CA VAL A 1 -9.50 6.30 -8.61
C VAL A 1 -9.69 7.71 -9.17
N SER A 2 -10.89 8.31 -9.10
CA SER A 2 -11.15 9.67 -9.63
C SER A 2 -10.18 10.74 -9.09
N GLU A 3 -9.93 10.74 -7.78
CA GLU A 3 -8.96 11.65 -7.13
C GLU A 3 -7.53 11.43 -7.65
N ALA A 4 -7.07 10.18 -7.67
CA ALA A 4 -5.76 9.81 -8.18
C ALA A 4 -5.58 10.26 -9.64
N LYS A 5 -6.62 10.09 -10.47
CA LYS A 5 -6.63 10.56 -11.86
C LYS A 5 -6.57 12.08 -11.98
N SER A 6 -7.31 12.83 -11.15
CA SER A 6 -7.25 14.30 -11.17
C SER A 6 -5.92 14.86 -10.67
N GLU A 7 -5.24 14.15 -9.77
CA GLU A 7 -3.97 14.58 -9.18
C GLU A 7 -2.73 14.02 -9.89
N GLY A 8 -2.92 13.18 -10.92
CA GLY A 8 -1.82 12.50 -11.60
C GLY A 8 -1.06 11.51 -10.71
N LYS A 9 -1.77 10.90 -9.75
CA LYS A 9 -1.26 9.95 -8.76
C LYS A 9 -1.68 8.51 -9.09
N ASN A 10 -0.97 7.55 -8.52
CA ASN A 10 -1.40 6.15 -8.45
C ASN A 10 -2.20 5.94 -7.16
N VAL A 11 -2.89 4.81 -7.03
CA VAL A 11 -3.57 4.43 -5.77
C VAL A 11 -2.71 3.41 -5.03
N PHE A 12 -2.34 3.72 -3.79
CA PHE A 12 -1.72 2.76 -2.88
C PHE A 12 -2.79 2.18 -1.96
N ILE A 13 -2.94 0.85 -1.95
CA ILE A 13 -3.90 0.18 -1.09
C ILE A 13 -3.14 -0.68 -0.09
N GLN A 14 -3.28 -0.35 1.20
CA GLN A 14 -2.87 -1.23 2.30
C GLN A 14 -4.04 -2.14 2.66
N VAL A 15 -3.92 -3.43 2.34
CA VAL A 15 -4.88 -4.44 2.79
C VAL A 15 -4.40 -5.01 4.11
N GLY A 16 -5.27 -5.00 5.13
CA GLY A 16 -4.92 -5.44 6.48
C GLY A 16 -6.03 -5.09 7.47
N GLY A 17 -5.71 -4.93 8.76
CA GLY A 17 -6.70 -4.51 9.75
C GLY A 17 -6.06 -4.12 11.07
N ASN A 18 -6.85 -3.57 11.99
CA ASN A 18 -6.34 -3.10 13.29
C ASN A 18 -5.83 -4.22 14.21
N TRP A 19 -6.15 -5.48 13.91
CA TRP A 19 -5.64 -6.66 14.62
C TRP A 19 -4.24 -7.08 14.15
N CYS A 20 -3.72 -6.47 13.08
CA CYS A 20 -2.44 -6.83 12.46
C CYS A 20 -1.34 -5.88 12.96
N PRO A 21 -0.38 -6.35 13.79
CA PRO A 21 0.67 -5.50 14.37
C PRO A 21 1.55 -4.85 13.29
N TRP A 22 1.90 -5.59 12.25
CA TRP A 22 2.68 -5.08 11.12
C TRP A 22 1.94 -3.99 10.33
N CYS A 23 0.62 -4.05 10.28
CA CYS A 23 -0.20 -3.02 9.66
C CYS A 23 -0.14 -1.70 10.45
N ILE A 24 -0.12 -1.79 11.77
CA ILE A 24 0.06 -0.64 12.68
C ILE A 24 1.50 -0.11 12.59
N LEU A 25 2.49 -1.00 12.60
CA LEU A 25 3.91 -0.63 12.46
C LEU A 25 4.16 0.11 11.14
N PHE A 26 3.62 -0.38 10.02
CA PHE A 26 3.76 0.30 8.73
C PHE A 26 3.10 1.68 8.75
N HIS A 27 1.90 1.79 9.35
CA HIS A 27 1.22 3.08 9.45
C HIS A 27 2.03 4.10 10.24
N ASN A 28 2.58 3.69 11.40
CA ASN A 28 3.42 4.57 12.22
C ASN A 28 4.71 4.93 11.48
N PHE A 29 5.37 3.93 10.89
CA PHE A 29 6.57 4.14 10.08
C PHE A 29 6.37 5.19 8.99
N CYS A 30 5.26 5.13 8.23
CA CYS A 30 4.96 6.13 7.20
C CYS A 30 4.71 7.54 7.76
N ASN A 31 4.22 7.67 8.99
CA ASN A 31 4.00 8.98 9.63
C ASN A 31 5.26 9.53 10.31
N ASP A 32 6.14 8.64 10.78
CA ASP A 32 7.35 9.01 11.52
C ASP A 32 8.54 9.32 10.58
N GLU A 33 8.54 8.75 9.36
CA GLU A 33 9.57 8.99 8.34
C GLU A 33 9.13 10.02 7.30
N GLN A 34 9.53 11.28 7.49
CA GLN A 34 9.14 12.41 6.64
C GLN A 34 9.36 12.16 5.13
N GLU A 35 10.48 11.58 4.72
CA GLU A 35 10.74 11.29 3.30
C GLU A 35 9.74 10.27 2.71
N VAL A 36 9.27 9.33 3.53
CA VAL A 36 8.27 8.33 3.13
C VAL A 36 6.90 9.00 3.03
N GLU A 37 6.55 9.83 4.01
CA GLU A 37 5.31 10.63 4.00
C GLU A 37 5.23 11.51 2.74
N GLU A 38 6.28 12.29 2.44
CA GLU A 38 6.36 13.14 1.26
C GLU A 38 6.23 12.34 -0.05
N MET A 39 6.80 11.13 -0.09
CA MET A 39 6.66 10.23 -1.23
C MET A 39 5.22 9.76 -1.44
N PHE A 40 4.49 9.47 -0.35
CA PHE A 40 3.07 9.16 -0.42
C PHE A 40 2.26 10.36 -0.90
N GLU A 41 2.39 11.50 -0.22
CA GLU A 41 1.63 12.72 -0.51
C GLU A 41 1.80 13.17 -1.96
N LYS A 42 3.01 13.05 -2.51
CA LYS A 42 3.30 13.48 -3.87
C LYS A 42 2.77 12.52 -4.93
N ASN A 43 2.82 11.21 -4.69
CA ASN A 43 2.69 10.22 -5.76
C ASN A 43 1.47 9.31 -5.65
N PHE A 44 0.84 9.23 -4.48
CA PHE A 44 -0.17 8.24 -4.19
C PHE A 44 -1.41 8.81 -3.51
N VAL A 45 -2.58 8.30 -3.89
CA VAL A 45 -3.78 8.35 -3.06
C VAL A 45 -3.84 7.07 -2.24
N THR A 46 -3.85 7.19 -0.92
CA THR A 46 -3.75 6.04 -0.01
C THR A 46 -5.12 5.55 0.42
N VAL A 47 -5.34 4.23 0.35
CA VAL A 47 -6.56 3.56 0.78
C VAL A 47 -6.20 2.45 1.77
N LYS A 48 -6.88 2.41 2.92
CA LYS A 48 -6.78 1.30 3.87
C LYS A 48 -7.97 0.36 3.67
N LEU A 49 -7.73 -0.83 3.14
CA LEU A 49 -8.76 -1.85 2.96
C LEU A 49 -8.75 -2.81 4.15
N ASN A 50 -9.79 -2.75 4.97
CA ASN A 50 -9.92 -3.67 6.10
C ASN A 50 -10.13 -5.12 5.63
N TYR A 51 -9.52 -6.06 6.32
CA TYR A 51 -9.86 -7.48 6.29
C TYR A 51 -9.98 -7.93 7.75
N SER A 52 -11.07 -8.61 8.08
CA SER A 52 -11.22 -9.35 9.34
C SER A 52 -12.02 -10.63 9.10
N PRO A 53 -12.01 -11.60 10.03
CA PRO A 53 -12.85 -12.79 9.92
C PRO A 53 -14.33 -12.47 9.71
N GLU A 54 -14.83 -11.40 10.34
CA GLU A 54 -16.21 -10.92 10.30
C GLU A 54 -16.51 -10.12 9.03
N ASN A 55 -15.53 -9.38 8.50
CA ASN A 55 -15.64 -8.64 7.25
C ASN A 55 -14.41 -8.85 6.37
N LYS A 56 -14.55 -9.79 5.44
CA LYS A 56 -13.48 -10.14 4.48
C LYS A 56 -13.37 -9.18 3.30
N ASN A 57 -14.33 -8.26 3.13
CA ASN A 57 -14.44 -7.40 1.94
C ASN A 57 -14.26 -8.19 0.62
N ALA A 58 -14.99 -9.31 0.48
CA ALA A 58 -14.74 -10.31 -0.56
C ALA A 58 -14.76 -9.75 -2.00
N GLU A 59 -15.67 -8.84 -2.32
CA GLU A 59 -15.73 -8.20 -3.63
C GLU A 59 -14.49 -7.34 -3.90
N ALA A 60 -14.08 -6.51 -2.94
CA ALA A 60 -12.87 -5.70 -3.07
C ALA A 60 -11.61 -6.59 -3.15
N ALA A 61 -11.53 -7.65 -2.33
CA ALA A 61 -10.45 -8.63 -2.40
C ALA A 61 -10.38 -9.27 -3.79
N LYS A 62 -11.52 -9.66 -4.38
CA LYS A 62 -11.59 -10.22 -5.73
C LYS A 62 -11.17 -9.22 -6.80
N MET A 63 -11.58 -7.95 -6.70
CA MET A 63 -11.15 -6.88 -7.62
C MET A 63 -9.64 -6.65 -7.59
N LEU A 64 -9.00 -6.87 -6.44
CA LEU A 64 -7.54 -6.78 -6.27
C LEU A 64 -6.82 -8.12 -6.54
N GLU A 65 -7.56 -9.12 -7.01
CA GLU A 65 -7.15 -10.52 -7.26
C GLU A 65 -6.55 -11.23 -6.04
N ASN A 66 -7.24 -11.08 -4.91
CA ASN A 66 -7.00 -11.78 -3.64
C ASN A 66 -5.57 -11.62 -3.10
N PRO A 67 -5.12 -10.37 -2.86
CA PRO A 67 -3.74 -10.08 -2.45
C PRO A 67 -3.41 -10.66 -1.08
N GLY A 68 -4.42 -10.87 -0.21
CA GLY A 68 -4.24 -11.42 1.15
C GLY A 68 -3.58 -12.81 1.21
N ARG A 69 -3.47 -13.52 0.07
CA ARG A 69 -2.70 -14.77 -0.02
C ARG A 69 -1.21 -14.60 0.32
N PHE A 70 -0.70 -13.38 0.30
CA PHE A 70 0.70 -13.05 0.61
C PHE A 70 0.93 -12.64 2.07
N GLY A 71 -0.11 -12.65 2.91
CA GLY A 71 -0.05 -12.17 4.29
C GLY A 71 -0.56 -10.73 4.44
N TYR A 72 -0.53 -10.22 5.67
CA TYR A 72 -0.98 -8.87 6.00
C TYR A 72 0.09 -8.13 6.84
N PRO A 73 0.37 -6.84 6.54
CA PRO A 73 -0.22 -6.09 5.45
C PRO A 73 0.27 -6.57 4.07
N VAL A 74 -0.58 -6.45 3.07
CA VAL A 74 -0.18 -6.60 1.67
C VAL A 74 -0.52 -5.29 0.96
N PHE A 75 0.40 -4.82 0.13
CA PHE A 75 0.22 -3.57 -0.59
C PHE A 75 -0.16 -3.83 -2.04
N VAL A 76 -1.10 -3.05 -2.56
CA VAL A 76 -1.54 -3.14 -3.95
C VAL A 76 -1.46 -1.77 -4.57
N ILE A 77 -0.86 -1.68 -5.77
CA ILE A 77 -0.81 -0.42 -6.53
C ILE A 77 -1.78 -0.51 -7.70
N LEU A 78 -2.66 0.48 -7.81
CA LEU A 78 -3.46 0.71 -9.00
C LEU A 78 -2.94 1.95 -9.73
N ASP A 79 -2.98 1.93 -11.06
CA ASP A 79 -2.77 3.13 -11.86
C ASP A 79 -3.97 4.10 -11.78
N SER A 80 -3.86 5.25 -12.45
CA SER A 80 -4.91 6.27 -12.50
C SER A 80 -6.20 5.81 -13.18
N GLU A 81 -6.16 4.73 -13.97
CA GLU A 81 -7.34 4.10 -14.59
C GLU A 81 -7.93 2.97 -13.71
N GLY A 82 -7.32 2.69 -12.55
CA GLY A 82 -7.76 1.66 -11.63
C GLY A 82 -7.31 0.26 -11.98
N ARG A 83 -6.38 0.11 -12.94
CA ARG A 83 -5.78 -1.19 -13.26
C ARG A 83 -4.73 -1.51 -12.21
N ARG A 84 -4.75 -2.73 -11.71
CA ARG A 84 -3.71 -3.19 -10.78
C ARG A 84 -2.40 -3.38 -11.53
N ILE A 85 -1.37 -2.64 -11.12
CA ILE A 85 -0.02 -2.70 -11.72
C ILE A 85 0.97 -3.46 -10.85
N HIS A 86 0.70 -3.59 -9.54
CA HIS A 86 1.58 -4.34 -8.65
C HIS A 86 0.88 -4.89 -7.40
N THR A 87 1.42 -5.97 -6.85
CA THR A 87 1.11 -6.48 -5.51
C THR A 87 2.41 -6.77 -4.78
N GLN A 88 2.59 -6.15 -3.63
CA GLN A 88 3.80 -6.20 -2.83
C GLN A 88 3.52 -6.93 -1.52
N ASN A 89 4.25 -8.03 -1.28
CA ASN A 89 4.34 -8.61 0.05
C ASN A 89 5.16 -7.66 0.94
N SER A 90 4.58 -7.21 2.06
CA SER A 90 5.26 -6.26 2.96
C SER A 90 6.53 -6.83 3.57
N ALA A 91 6.62 -8.16 3.71
CA ALA A 91 7.76 -8.86 4.31
C ALA A 91 9.09 -8.56 3.61
N TYR A 92 9.06 -8.19 2.33
CA TYR A 92 10.27 -7.81 1.59
C TYR A 92 10.79 -6.41 1.91
N LEU A 93 10.00 -5.61 2.64
CA LEU A 93 10.33 -4.24 3.03
C LEU A 93 10.64 -4.13 4.53
N GLU A 94 10.52 -5.23 5.27
CA GLU A 94 10.68 -5.28 6.72
C GLU A 94 12.16 -5.38 7.12
N GLU A 95 12.53 -4.72 8.22
CA GLU A 95 13.84 -4.84 8.87
C GLU A 95 13.69 -4.79 10.39
N GLY A 96 14.20 -5.82 11.07
CA GLY A 96 14.11 -5.94 12.52
C GLY A 96 12.65 -5.94 13.01
N LYS A 97 12.26 -4.88 13.74
CA LYS A 97 10.90 -4.68 14.28
C LYS A 97 10.16 -3.52 13.58
N GLY A 98 10.46 -3.29 12.31
CA GLY A 98 9.88 -2.20 11.52
C GLY A 98 10.15 -2.40 10.04
N TYR A 99 10.26 -1.30 9.32
CA TYR A 99 10.49 -1.29 7.88
C TYR A 99 11.84 -0.66 7.55
N ASN A 100 12.50 -1.19 6.52
CA ASN A 100 13.71 -0.57 5.99
C ASN A 100 13.31 0.62 5.11
N LYS A 101 13.72 1.82 5.52
CA LYS A 101 13.40 3.06 4.80
C LYS A 101 13.83 3.05 3.34
N LYS A 102 15.02 2.55 3.05
CA LYS A 102 15.53 2.52 1.68
C LYS A 102 14.68 1.58 0.81
N GLU A 103 14.37 0.38 1.29
CA GLU A 103 13.55 -0.57 0.55
C GLU A 103 12.13 -0.04 0.32
N VAL A 104 11.53 0.61 1.31
CA VAL A 104 10.21 1.26 1.15
C VAL A 104 10.26 2.39 0.14
N LEU A 105 11.25 3.28 0.20
CA LEU A 105 11.40 4.39 -0.76
C LEU A 105 11.65 3.89 -2.18
N ASP A 106 12.50 2.88 -2.36
CA ASP A 106 12.78 2.29 -3.66
C ASP A 106 11.51 1.65 -4.24
N PHE A 107 10.74 0.94 -3.41
CA PHE A 107 9.43 0.41 -3.79
C PHE A 107 8.45 1.52 -4.20
N LEU A 108 8.27 2.56 -3.38
CA LEU A 108 7.37 3.68 -3.69
C LEU A 108 7.80 4.43 -4.96
N LYS A 109 9.10 4.60 -5.17
CA LYS A 109 9.64 5.23 -6.37
C LYS A 109 9.37 4.38 -7.61
N ALA A 110 9.62 3.07 -7.54
CA ALA A 110 9.43 2.14 -8.66
C ALA A 110 7.97 2.05 -9.14
N TRP A 111 7.00 2.38 -8.29
CA TRP A 111 5.58 2.34 -8.61
C TRP A 111 4.89 3.70 -8.56
N SER A 112 5.66 4.78 -8.50
CA SER A 112 5.15 6.15 -8.64
C SER A 112 4.68 6.42 -10.08
N PRO A 113 3.80 7.40 -10.30
CA PRO A 113 3.35 7.77 -11.65
C PRO A 113 4.48 8.11 -12.62
N GLY A 114 5.59 8.69 -12.12
CA GLY A 114 6.76 9.07 -12.92
C GLY A 114 7.75 7.94 -13.19
N ALA A 115 7.45 6.70 -12.79
CA ALA A 115 8.30 5.53 -13.07
C ALA A 115 8.09 4.96 -14.48
N PHE A 116 6.97 5.31 -15.13
CA PHE A 116 6.58 4.89 -16.48
C PHE A 116 6.49 6.10 -17.41
#